data_AF-A0AAN0IPA4-F1
#
_entry.id   AF-A0AAN0IPA4-F1
#
_cell.length_a   1.000
_cell.length_b   1.000
_cell.length_c   1.000
_cell.angle_alpha   90.00
_cell.angle_beta   90.00
_cell.angle_gamma   90.00
#
_symmetry.space_group_name_H-M   'P 1'
#
loop_
_entity.id
_entity.type
_entity.pdbx_description
1 polymer ?
#
loop_
_entity_poly.entity_id
_entity_poly.type
_entity_poly.pdbx_seq_one_letter_code
_entity_poly.pdbx_strand_id
1 'polypeptide(L)'
;MELPLTVHGNKYVTVFMDYLTKWVEAFPAADETSEAIAILLANEIIFPHEDVYPFTGIEKINTTSHLQMDKLVEIMDRILHAMIAKYSSLQGENLDEYLPKLSFAYCTMYHESTKELRFFLLYGRDALIRGDEALSHRRHTGMVDVDDYKSELMISLAKAWYITWSSISKAQKAQKKQNDKEVRVKAI
;
A
#
# COMPACT_ATOMS: atom_id res chain seq x y z
N MET A 1 -10.46 9.26 3.31
CA MET A 1 -11.81 8.90 2.81
C MET A 1 -12.82 9.08 3.94
N GLU A 2 -13.98 9.68 3.70
CA GLU A 2 -15.06 9.77 4.71
C GLU A 2 -15.88 8.46 4.74
N LEU A 3 -16.24 8.02 5.94
CA LEU A 3 -17.10 6.88 6.22
C LEU A 3 -18.37 7.34 6.97
N PRO A 4 -19.45 6.53 6.94
CA PRO A 4 -20.48 6.63 7.96
C PRO A 4 -19.84 6.46 9.35
N LEU A 5 -20.31 7.23 10.33
CA LEU A 5 -19.76 7.21 11.69
C LEU A 5 -19.75 5.77 12.24
N THR A 6 -18.58 5.27 12.60
CA THR A 6 -18.47 3.92 13.16
C THR A 6 -18.86 3.90 14.63
N VAL A 7 -19.06 2.70 15.19
CA VAL A 7 -19.38 2.50 16.61
C VAL A 7 -18.31 3.10 17.54
N HIS A 8 -17.06 3.20 17.09
CA HIS A 8 -15.95 3.81 17.83
C HIS A 8 -15.81 5.32 17.58
N GLY A 9 -16.75 5.94 16.87
CA GLY A 9 -16.74 7.37 16.57
C GLY A 9 -15.76 7.78 15.48
N ASN A 10 -15.22 6.84 14.70
CA ASN A 10 -14.35 7.17 13.58
C ASN A 10 -15.17 7.61 12.37
N LYS A 11 -14.72 8.67 11.72
CA LYS A 11 -15.37 9.23 10.53
C LYS A 11 -14.50 9.10 9.28
N TYR A 12 -13.19 8.91 9.46
CA TYR A 12 -12.23 8.92 8.37
C TYR A 12 -11.47 7.60 8.31
N VAL A 13 -11.03 7.25 7.10
CA VAL A 13 -9.97 6.25 6.90
C VAL A 13 -8.73 6.97 6.40
N THR A 14 -7.65 6.76 7.13
CA THR A 14 -6.29 7.18 6.77
C THR A 14 -5.59 5.99 6.14
N VAL A 15 -5.03 6.19 4.95
CA VAL A 15 -4.35 5.14 4.21
C VAL A 15 -2.90 5.54 4.00
N PHE A 16 -1.97 4.71 4.48
CA PHE A 16 -0.55 4.84 4.22
C PHE A 16 -0.17 3.90 3.07
N MET A 17 0.55 4.42 2.09
CA MET A 17 1.03 3.65 0.95
C MET A 17 2.55 3.80 0.79
N ASP A 18 3.25 2.68 0.76
CA ASP A 18 4.63 2.66 0.25
C ASP A 18 4.62 2.79 -1.27
N TYR A 19 5.28 3.83 -1.77
CA TYR A 19 5.31 4.13 -3.20
C TYR A 19 6.12 3.14 -4.04
N LEU A 20 7.06 2.37 -3.46
CA LEU A 20 7.83 1.39 -4.21
C LEU A 20 7.03 0.09 -4.39
N THR A 21 6.67 -0.55 -3.28
CA THR A 21 6.00 -1.85 -3.27
C THR A 21 4.51 -1.74 -3.56
N LYS A 22 3.94 -0.53 -3.42
CA LYS A 22 2.49 -0.28 -3.38
C LYS A 22 1.81 -0.98 -2.21
N TRP A 23 2.56 -1.31 -1.15
CA TRP A 23 2.01 -1.80 0.10
C TRP A 23 1.10 -0.75 0.72
N VAL A 24 -0.01 -1.19 1.29
CA VAL A 24 -1.07 -0.34 1.81
C VAL A 24 -1.47 -0.81 3.19
N GLU A 25 -1.58 0.15 4.11
CA GLU A 25 -2.17 -0.03 5.42
C GLU A 25 -3.23 1.04 5.66
N ALA A 26 -4.37 0.65 6.22
CA ALA A 26 -5.52 1.52 6.39
C ALA A 26 -5.98 1.48 7.84
N PHE A 27 -6.15 2.67 8.42
CA PHE A 27 -6.48 2.86 9.82
C PHE A 27 -7.72 3.76 9.94
N PRO A 28 -8.61 3.46 10.90
CA PRO A 28 -9.71 4.36 11.20
C PRO A 28 -9.16 5.59 11.95
N ALA A 29 -9.74 6.76 11.66
CA ALA A 29 -9.37 8.02 12.25
C ALA A 29 -10.61 8.84 12.63
N ALA A 30 -10.57 9.48 13.79
CA ALA A 30 -11.64 10.35 14.28
C ALA A 30 -11.68 11.70 13.53
N ASP A 31 -10.51 12.23 13.17
CA ASP A 31 -10.37 13.49 12.45
C ASP A 31 -9.27 13.41 11.36
N GLU A 32 -9.29 14.39 10.46
CA GLU A 32 -8.35 14.52 9.32
C GLU A 32 -7.20 15.50 9.61
N THR A 33 -6.96 15.83 10.87
CA THR A 33 -5.92 16.80 11.24
C THR A 33 -4.53 16.27 10.93
N SER A 34 -3.60 17.18 10.60
CA SER A 34 -2.21 16.79 10.31
C SER A 34 -1.54 16.16 11.54
N GLU A 35 -1.92 16.62 12.74
CA GLU A 35 -1.45 16.11 14.02
C GLU A 35 -1.91 14.66 14.24
N ALA A 36 -3.20 14.36 14.04
CA ALA A 36 -3.72 12.99 14.19
C ALA A 36 -3.09 12.04 13.18
N ILE A 37 -2.95 12.46 11.91
CA ILE A 37 -2.30 11.66 10.86
C ILE A 37 -0.82 11.43 11.20
N ALA A 38 -0.12 12.43 11.72
CA ALA A 38 1.28 12.29 12.12
C ALA A 38 1.43 11.27 13.25
N ILE A 39 0.57 11.33 14.27
CA ILE A 39 0.55 10.38 15.39
C ILE A 39 0.29 8.95 14.90
N LEU A 40 -0.72 8.78 14.03
CA LEU A 40 -0.99 7.47 13.40
C LEU A 40 0.21 6.94 12.62
N LEU A 41 0.88 7.80 11.84
CA LEU A 41 2.05 7.40 11.07
C LEU A 41 3.17 6.88 11.97
N ALA A 42 3.49 7.55 13.07
CA ALA A 42 4.57 7.06 13.92
C ALA A 42 4.15 5.82 14.71
N ASN A 43 2.98 5.83 15.32
CA ASN A 43 2.57 4.74 16.21
C ASN A 43 2.27 3.46 15.44
N GLU A 44 1.64 3.56 14.28
CA GLU A 44 1.20 2.35 13.56
C GLU A 44 2.24 1.87 12.53
N ILE A 45 2.96 2.78 11.87
CA ILE A 45 3.84 2.41 10.74
C ILE A 45 5.31 2.35 11.15
N ILE A 46 5.81 3.33 11.90
CA ILE A 46 7.26 3.51 12.09
C ILE A 46 7.75 2.87 13.38
N PHE A 47 7.01 3.06 14.46
CA PHE A 47 7.33 2.58 15.80
C PHE A 47 6.15 1.80 16.42
N PRO A 48 5.71 0.70 15.79
CA PRO A 48 4.61 -0.13 16.34
C PRO A 48 4.93 -0.78 17.69
N HIS A 49 6.15 -0.63 18.22
CA HIS A 49 6.61 -1.33 19.42
C HIS A 49 7.23 -0.47 20.53
N GLU A 50 7.46 0.84 20.37
CA GLU A 50 7.97 1.70 21.48
C GLU A 50 7.57 3.19 21.33
N ASP A 51 7.27 3.85 22.45
CA ASP A 51 7.00 5.29 22.56
C ASP A 51 8.24 6.13 22.23
N VAL A 52 8.41 6.57 20.98
CA VAL A 52 9.49 7.49 20.60
C VAL A 52 9.00 8.58 19.64
N TYR A 53 9.06 9.82 20.11
CA TYR A 53 9.17 11.05 19.31
C TYR A 53 10.25 11.94 19.96
N PRO A 54 11.07 12.70 19.19
CA PRO A 54 10.67 13.44 18.01
C PRO A 54 11.37 13.01 16.71
N PHE A 55 10.58 13.07 15.65
CA PHE A 55 10.92 12.82 14.26
C PHE A 55 12.07 13.72 13.75
N THR A 56 13.16 13.13 13.29
CA THR A 56 14.23 13.86 12.59
C THR A 56 14.36 13.34 11.16
N GLY A 57 13.78 14.07 10.17
CA GLY A 57 14.13 13.91 8.76
C GLY A 57 13.00 13.68 7.73
N ILE A 58 11.72 13.60 8.12
CA ILE A 58 10.64 13.60 7.13
C ILE A 58 10.38 15.02 6.63
N GLU A 59 10.56 15.20 5.33
CA GLU A 59 10.19 16.42 4.64
C GLU A 59 8.72 16.33 4.21
N LYS A 60 7.89 17.25 4.71
CA LYS A 60 6.51 17.38 4.26
C LYS A 60 6.51 17.96 2.84
N ILE A 61 6.19 17.12 1.86
CA ILE A 61 5.94 17.58 0.50
C ILE A 61 4.48 18.03 0.44
N ASN A 62 4.25 19.34 0.44
CA ASN A 62 2.93 19.90 0.24
C ASN A 62 2.53 19.75 -1.23
N THR A 63 1.64 18.81 -1.54
CA THR A 63 0.94 18.80 -2.83
C THR A 63 -0.20 19.81 -2.78
N THR A 64 -0.14 20.86 -3.60
CA THR A 64 -1.21 21.86 -3.71
C THR A 64 -2.52 21.17 -4.10
N SER A 65 -3.58 21.43 -3.34
CA SER A 65 -4.83 20.68 -3.20
C SER A 65 -5.68 20.45 -4.46
N HIS A 66 -5.25 20.83 -5.67
CA HIS A 66 -6.09 20.76 -6.88
C HIS A 66 -5.34 20.38 -8.18
N LEU A 67 -4.10 19.90 -8.13
CA LEU A 67 -3.39 19.43 -9.33
C LEU A 67 -3.15 17.92 -9.23
N GLN A 68 -4.11 17.15 -9.77
CA GLN A 68 -4.03 15.70 -10.02
C GLN A 68 -3.51 14.89 -8.84
N MET A 69 -4.43 14.30 -8.05
CA MET A 69 -4.04 13.12 -7.27
C MET A 69 -3.27 12.19 -8.21
N ASP A 70 -2.11 11.71 -7.76
CA ASP A 70 -1.35 10.76 -8.55
C ASP A 70 -2.31 9.64 -8.96
N LYS A 71 -2.39 9.34 -10.26
CA LYS A 71 -3.29 8.32 -10.82
C LYS A 71 -3.17 7.00 -10.05
N LEU A 72 -2.01 6.73 -9.46
CA LEU A 72 -1.76 5.60 -8.57
C LEU A 72 -2.61 5.67 -7.28
N VAL A 73 -2.63 6.81 -6.61
CA VAL A 73 -3.45 7.05 -5.42
C VAL A 73 -4.93 6.97 -5.76
N GLU A 74 -5.36 7.52 -6.90
CA GLU A 74 -6.77 7.43 -7.35
C GLU A 74 -7.21 5.98 -7.63
N ILE A 75 -6.35 5.17 -8.25
CA ILE A 75 -6.63 3.75 -8.49
C ILE A 75 -6.71 2.98 -7.17
N MET A 76 -5.76 3.22 -6.27
CA MET A 76 -5.75 2.59 -4.95
C MET A 76 -7.01 2.96 -4.17
N ASP A 77 -7.32 4.24 -4.05
CA ASP A 77 -8.48 4.76 -3.33
C ASP A 77 -9.77 4.14 -3.90
N ARG A 78 -9.94 4.12 -5.22
CA ARG A 78 -11.11 3.50 -5.87
C ARG A 78 -11.26 2.02 -5.52
N ILE A 79 -10.17 1.25 -5.50
CA ILE A 79 -10.23 -0.19 -5.19
C ILE A 79 -10.57 -0.41 -3.71
N LEU A 80 -9.90 0.31 -2.81
CA LEU A 80 -10.16 0.22 -1.37
C LEU A 80 -11.59 0.65 -1.05
N HIS A 81 -12.06 1.74 -1.66
CA HIS A 81 -13.43 2.20 -1.52
C HIS A 81 -14.44 1.14 -1.97
N ALA A 82 -14.19 0.48 -3.10
CA ALA A 82 -15.04 -0.61 -3.58
C ALA A 82 -15.03 -1.83 -2.64
N MET A 83 -13.87 -2.17 -2.06
CA MET A 83 -13.75 -3.26 -1.08
C MET A 83 -14.53 -2.92 0.20
N ILE A 84 -14.34 -1.71 0.75
CA ILE A 84 -15.02 -1.22 1.94
C ILE A 84 -16.53 -1.16 1.71
N ALA A 85 -16.99 -0.59 0.59
CA ALA A 85 -18.42 -0.50 0.27
C ALA A 85 -19.07 -1.89 0.15
N LYS A 86 -18.38 -2.85 -0.47
CA LYS A 86 -18.85 -4.24 -0.56
C LYS A 86 -18.91 -4.92 0.81
N TYR A 87 -17.96 -4.64 1.69
CA TYR A 87 -17.92 -5.27 3.01
C TYR A 87 -18.92 -4.65 3.99
N SER A 88 -19.10 -3.33 3.91
CA SER A 88 -20.06 -2.56 4.71
C SER A 88 -21.49 -3.05 4.47
N SER A 89 -21.86 -3.40 3.23
CA SER A 89 -23.19 -3.95 2.93
C SER A 89 -23.43 -5.37 3.46
N LEU A 90 -22.37 -6.13 3.76
CA LEU A 90 -22.45 -7.53 4.19
C LEU A 90 -22.37 -7.72 5.72
N GLN A 91 -21.60 -6.89 6.43
CA GLN A 91 -21.19 -7.15 7.81
C GLN A 91 -21.44 -5.98 8.79
N GLY A 92 -22.05 -4.87 8.36
CA GLY A 92 -22.48 -3.78 9.25
C GLY A 92 -21.36 -2.83 9.73
N GLU A 93 -21.61 -2.14 10.85
CA GLU A 93 -20.89 -0.96 11.37
C GLU A 93 -19.46 -1.21 11.92
N ASN A 94 -18.98 -2.46 11.92
CA ASN A 94 -17.69 -2.85 12.51
C ASN A 94 -16.48 -2.63 11.58
N LEU A 95 -16.56 -1.65 10.68
CA LEU A 95 -15.53 -1.38 9.66
C LEU A 95 -14.13 -1.26 10.25
N ASP A 96 -13.99 -0.66 11.43
CA ASP A 96 -12.73 -0.46 12.14
C ASP A 96 -11.92 -1.77 12.31
N GLU A 97 -12.59 -2.89 12.58
CA GLU A 97 -11.93 -4.19 12.81
C GLU A 97 -11.51 -4.89 11.50
N TYR A 98 -12.19 -4.57 10.40
CA TYR A 98 -11.96 -5.22 9.11
C TYR A 98 -11.02 -4.44 8.20
N LEU A 99 -10.74 -3.16 8.49
CA LEU A 99 -9.82 -2.34 7.70
C LEU A 99 -8.44 -3.01 7.51
N PRO A 100 -7.77 -3.54 8.55
CA PRO A 100 -6.50 -4.25 8.37
C PRO A 100 -6.65 -5.51 7.50
N LYS A 101 -7.79 -6.22 7.61
CA LYS A 101 -8.08 -7.44 6.82
C LYS A 101 -8.30 -7.10 5.34
N LEU A 102 -8.95 -5.98 5.04
CA LEU A 102 -9.16 -5.48 3.68
C LEU A 102 -7.85 -4.98 3.06
N SER A 103 -7.04 -4.25 3.83
CA SER A 103 -5.69 -3.84 3.40
C SER A 103 -4.81 -5.03 3.10
N PHE A 104 -4.84 -6.07 3.95
CA PHE A 104 -4.15 -7.32 3.67
C PHE A 104 -4.64 -7.98 2.37
N ALA A 105 -5.96 -8.12 2.19
CA ALA A 105 -6.53 -8.67 0.96
C ALA A 105 -6.11 -7.88 -0.29
N TYR A 106 -6.06 -6.55 -0.20
CA TYR A 106 -5.53 -5.70 -1.25
C TYR A 106 -4.04 -6.00 -1.51
N CYS A 107 -3.21 -6.08 -0.48
CA CYS A 107 -1.78 -6.36 -0.59
C CYS A 107 -1.44 -7.75 -1.13
N THR A 108 -2.35 -8.72 -1.00
CA THR A 108 -2.21 -10.07 -1.58
C THR A 108 -2.77 -10.20 -3.00
N MET A 109 -3.26 -9.12 -3.62
CA MET A 109 -3.71 -9.13 -5.01
C MET A 109 -2.58 -8.74 -5.98
N TYR A 110 -2.59 -9.36 -7.16
CA TYR A 110 -1.70 -8.99 -8.26
C TYR A 110 -1.93 -7.53 -8.67
N HIS A 111 -0.84 -6.79 -8.90
CA HIS A 111 -0.92 -5.40 -9.29
C HIS A 111 -0.21 -5.12 -10.62
N GLU A 112 -0.93 -4.46 -11.54
CA GLU A 112 -0.53 -4.39 -12.93
C GLU A 112 0.71 -3.52 -13.18
N SER A 113 0.90 -2.44 -12.43
CA SER A 113 2.04 -1.54 -12.64
C SER A 113 3.34 -2.12 -12.10
N THR A 114 3.25 -2.94 -11.05
CA THR A 114 4.39 -3.61 -10.41
C THR A 114 4.69 -4.96 -11.06
N LYS A 115 3.70 -5.51 -11.79
CA LYS A 115 3.72 -6.85 -12.41
C LYS A 115 3.97 -7.99 -11.42
N GLU A 116 3.76 -7.72 -10.14
CA GLU A 116 3.99 -8.62 -9.02
C GLU A 116 3.00 -8.36 -7.87
N LEU A 117 2.93 -9.31 -6.94
CA LEU A 117 2.21 -9.18 -5.68
C LEU A 117 2.90 -8.15 -4.76
N ARG A 118 2.13 -7.23 -4.17
CA ARG A 118 2.67 -6.23 -3.23
C ARG A 118 3.30 -6.89 -2.01
N PHE A 119 2.66 -7.95 -1.52
CA PHE A 119 3.18 -8.77 -0.44
C PHE A 119 4.53 -9.42 -0.77
N PHE A 120 4.70 -9.92 -2.00
CA PHE A 120 5.99 -10.47 -2.45
C PHE A 120 7.08 -9.39 -2.50
N LEU A 121 6.76 -8.19 -2.99
CA LEU A 121 7.73 -7.10 -3.06
C LEU A 121 8.19 -6.62 -1.68
N LEU A 122 7.35 -6.71 -0.66
CA LEU A 122 7.70 -6.32 0.71
C LEU A 122 8.44 -7.45 1.47
N TYR A 123 7.94 -8.68 1.40
CA TYR A 123 8.41 -9.78 2.24
C TYR A 123 9.30 -10.81 1.52
N GLY A 124 9.46 -10.69 0.19
CA GLY A 124 10.22 -11.64 -0.63
C GLY A 124 9.59 -13.03 -0.75
N ARG A 125 8.34 -13.20 -0.32
CA ARG A 125 7.59 -14.45 -0.37
C ARG A 125 6.12 -14.16 -0.63
N ASP A 126 5.40 -15.14 -1.18
CA ASP A 126 3.96 -15.02 -1.35
C ASP A 126 3.25 -15.13 0.01
N ALA A 127 2.12 -14.43 0.15
CA ALA A 127 1.29 -14.54 1.34
C ALA A 127 0.69 -15.95 1.42
N LEU A 128 0.75 -16.58 2.58
CA LEU A 128 0.07 -17.85 2.84
C LEU A 128 -1.32 -17.56 3.38
N ILE A 129 -2.35 -17.73 2.55
CA ILE A 129 -3.74 -17.67 2.99
C ILE A 129 -4.16 -19.08 3.43
N ARG A 130 -5.05 -19.23 4.43
CA ARG A 130 -5.48 -20.55 4.99
C ARG A 130 -6.09 -21.53 3.96
N GLY A 131 -6.19 -21.18 2.68
CA GLY A 131 -6.54 -22.08 1.57
C GLY A 131 -5.36 -22.48 0.67
N ASP A 132 -4.23 -21.79 0.71
CA ASP A 132 -3.06 -22.03 -0.16
C ASP A 132 -2.23 -23.24 0.29
N GLU A 133 -2.36 -23.66 1.55
CA GLU A 133 -1.64 -24.82 2.09
C GLU A 133 -1.95 -26.10 1.29
N ALA A 134 -3.18 -26.24 0.81
CA ALA A 134 -3.63 -27.35 -0.05
C ALA A 134 -3.11 -27.26 -1.50
N LEU A 135 -2.73 -26.06 -1.97
CA LEU A 135 -2.27 -25.80 -3.35
C LEU A 135 -0.76 -25.55 -3.43
N SER A 136 -0.08 -25.41 -2.30
CA SER A 136 1.34 -25.15 -2.23
C SER A 136 2.13 -26.33 -2.83
N HIS A 137 2.70 -26.11 -4.02
CA HIS A 137 3.84 -26.91 -4.45
C HIS A 137 4.97 -26.57 -3.48
N ARG A 138 5.23 -27.46 -2.52
CA ARG A 138 6.44 -27.36 -1.70
C ARG A 138 7.61 -27.18 -2.66
N ARG A 139 8.23 -25.99 -2.68
CA ARG A 139 9.55 -25.85 -3.30
C ARG A 139 10.43 -26.84 -2.55
N HIS A 140 11.03 -27.77 -3.29
CA HIS A 140 11.80 -28.88 -2.75
C HIS A 140 12.67 -28.38 -1.59
N THR A 141 12.41 -28.87 -0.37
CA THR A 141 13.33 -28.76 0.75
C THR A 141 14.47 -29.75 0.51
N GLY A 142 15.30 -29.45 -0.50
CA GLY A 142 16.69 -29.85 -0.46
C GLY A 142 17.34 -29.11 0.72
N MET A 143 18.31 -29.74 1.37
CA MET A 143 19.08 -29.13 2.44
C MET A 143 19.97 -28.05 1.81
N VAL A 144 19.41 -26.86 1.62
CA VAL A 144 20.12 -25.66 1.17
C VAL A 144 20.67 -25.00 2.41
N ASP A 145 21.98 -24.75 2.41
CA ASP A 145 22.63 -23.98 3.46
C ASP A 145 21.92 -22.63 3.65
N VAL A 146 21.78 -22.17 4.90
CA VAL A 146 20.96 -20.98 5.21
C VAL A 146 21.51 -19.74 4.50
N ASP A 147 22.82 -19.65 4.35
CA ASP A 147 23.48 -18.53 3.64
C ASP A 147 23.27 -18.60 2.13
N ASP A 148 23.26 -19.80 1.54
CA ASP A 148 22.93 -19.99 0.12
C ASP A 148 21.46 -19.62 -0.18
N TYR A 149 20.52 -20.04 0.67
CA TYR A 149 19.10 -19.68 0.54
C TYR A 149 18.89 -18.16 0.68
N LYS A 150 19.53 -17.55 1.68
CA LYS A 150 19.48 -16.10 1.89
C LYS A 150 20.05 -15.35 0.68
N SER A 151 21.17 -15.82 0.14
CA SER A 151 21.81 -15.21 -1.04
C SER A 151 20.91 -15.31 -2.27
N GLU A 152 20.31 -16.47 -2.53
CA GLU A 152 19.38 -16.67 -3.64
C GLU A 152 18.12 -15.80 -3.48
N LEU A 153 17.56 -15.72 -2.28
CA LEU A 153 16.41 -14.87 -1.96
C LEU A 153 16.74 -13.39 -2.19
N MET A 154 17.89 -12.93 -1.70
CA MET A 154 18.32 -11.54 -1.88
C MET A 154 18.55 -11.20 -3.35
N ILE A 155 19.14 -12.11 -4.14
CA ILE A 155 19.31 -11.92 -5.59
C ILE A 155 17.96 -11.86 -6.30
N SER A 156 17.04 -12.76 -5.94
CA SER A 156 15.69 -12.79 -6.50
C SER A 156 14.91 -11.51 -6.19
N LEU A 157 14.96 -11.06 -4.94
CA LEU A 157 14.30 -9.83 -4.48
C LEU A 157 14.90 -8.59 -5.15
N ALA A 158 16.22 -8.50 -5.24
CA ALA A 158 16.90 -7.40 -5.92
C ALA A 158 16.52 -7.31 -7.40
N LYS A 159 16.39 -8.46 -8.09
CA LYS A 159 15.90 -8.52 -9.48
C LYS A 159 14.45 -8.04 -9.58
N ALA A 160 13.57 -8.51 -8.69
CA ALA A 160 12.17 -8.08 -8.67
C ALA A 160 12.06 -6.57 -8.46
N TRP A 161 12.75 -6.02 -7.45
CA TRP A 161 12.81 -4.58 -7.18
C TRP A 161 13.34 -3.79 -8.37
N TYR A 162 14.40 -4.26 -9.04
CA TYR A 162 14.94 -3.59 -10.22
C TYR A 162 13.93 -3.54 -11.38
N ILE A 163 13.21 -4.64 -11.62
CA ILE A 163 12.15 -4.70 -12.65
C ILE A 163 11.01 -3.75 -12.30
N THR A 164 10.56 -3.78 -11.04
CA THR A 164 9.50 -2.91 -10.54
C THR A 164 9.90 -1.44 -10.65
N TRP A 165 11.09 -1.07 -10.18
CA TRP A 165 11.63 0.28 -10.26
C TRP A 165 11.75 0.76 -11.71
N SER A 166 12.23 -0.10 -12.61
CA SER A 166 12.31 0.19 -14.04
C SER A 166 10.92 0.41 -14.66
N SER A 167 9.92 -0.35 -14.24
CA SER A 167 8.54 -0.27 -14.73
C SER A 167 7.86 1.00 -14.21
N ILE A 168 8.01 1.32 -12.93
CA ILE A 168 7.54 2.55 -12.30
C ILE A 168 8.17 3.77 -12.98
N SER A 169 9.49 3.75 -13.17
CA SER A 169 10.21 4.85 -13.84
C SER A 169 9.73 5.08 -15.27
N LYS A 170 9.45 4.01 -16.03
CA LYS A 170 8.87 4.10 -17.37
C LYS A 170 7.45 4.67 -17.34
N ALA A 171 6.61 4.20 -16.42
CA ALA A 171 5.24 4.67 -16.24
C ALA A 171 5.21 6.16 -15.84
N GLN A 172 6.05 6.60 -14.90
CA GLN A 172 6.18 8.00 -14.48
C GLN A 172 6.62 8.91 -15.64
N LYS A 173 7.60 8.47 -16.45
CA LYS A 173 8.03 9.22 -17.65
C LYS A 173 6.92 9.32 -18.70
N ALA A 174 6.15 8.25 -18.90
CA ALA A 174 5.00 8.26 -19.81
C ALA A 174 3.90 9.21 -19.32
N GLN A 175 3.60 9.18 -18.02
CA GLN A 175 2.62 10.06 -17.38
C GLN A 175 3.03 11.53 -17.50
N LYS A 176 4.30 11.88 -17.23
CA LYS A 176 4.80 13.24 -17.38
C LYS A 176 4.61 13.77 -18.80
N LYS A 177 4.93 12.97 -19.83
CA LYS A 177 4.72 13.33 -21.24
C LYS A 177 3.25 13.55 -21.60
N GLN A 178 2.33 12.80 -20.97
CA GLN A 178 0.89 12.95 -21.21
C GLN A 178 0.35 14.20 -20.51
N ASN A 179 0.75 14.44 -19.25
CA ASN A 179 0.39 15.65 -18.52
C ASN A 179 0.91 16.91 -19.24
N ASP A 180 2.17 16.91 -19.72
CA ASP A 180 2.75 18.03 -20.47
C ASP A 180 1.98 18.32 -21.78
N LYS A 181 1.41 17.29 -22.43
CA LYS A 181 0.55 17.46 -23.61
C LYS A 181 -0.81 18.05 -23.25
N GLU A 182 -1.45 17.58 -22.18
CA GLU A 182 -2.74 18.09 -21.72
C GLU A 182 -2.65 19.55 -21.25
N VAL A 183 -1.56 19.93 -20.56
CA VAL A 183 -1.29 21.31 -20.16
C VAL A 183 -1.10 22.22 -21.39
N ARG A 184 -0.38 21.74 -22.41
CA ARG A 184 -0.20 22.48 -23.67
C ARG A 184 -1.50 22.65 -24.45
N VAL A 185 -2.39 21.66 -24.45
CA VAL A 185 -3.70 21.74 -25.11
C VAL A 185 -4.65 22.69 -24.39
N LYS A 186 -4.58 22.79 -23.05
CA LYS A 186 -5.39 23.74 -22.27
C LYS A 186 -4.88 25.20 -22.32
N ALA A 187 -3.68 25.43 -22.84
CA ALA A 187 -3.06 26.75 -22.94
C ALA A 187 -3.26 27.42 -24.33
N ILE A 188 -4.00 26.77 -25.24
CA ILE A 188 -4.39 27.26 -26.57
C ILE A 188 -5.90 27.49 -26.55
#